data_AF-A0A955IW96-F1
#
_entry.id   AF-A0A955IW96-F1
#
_cell.length_a   1.000
_cell.length_b   1.000
_cell.length_c   1.000
_cell.angle_alpha   90.00
_cell.angle_beta   90.00
_cell.angle_gamma   90.00
#
_symmetry.space_group_name_H-M   'P 1'
#
loop_
_entity.id
_entity.type
_entity.pdbx_description
1 polymer ?
#
loop_
_entity_poly.entity_id
_entity_poly.type
_entity_poly.pdbx_seq_one_letter_code
_entity_poly.pdbx_strand_id
1 'polypeptide(L)'
;MGKFMVNTLITKSLTSTLLTVSILALVVVGVASNYYEQISIDKSKLPSKVEDSTGFQRWITNLKNKGVEIEADNFRFVEENEIYNTKWMRVYSADNPETESKFKQIVSEYQERSKIAFSPSNRQFVDYRQELRNSELEPEISFDPNEIRYFGQRDDKILEARVVDCSIGSNCYFDRAFFLPDSNDVFVVTELSRNILDTDINNPPCDLEKECEYVFKVHVIDLINNSRTIYKSQPFLAVFNKLQPEL
;
A
#
# COMPACT_ATOMS: atom_id res chain seq x y z
N MET A 1 37.51 -59.00 -29.83
CA MET A 1 36.19 -58.42 -30.21
C MET A 1 35.32 -57.98 -29.03
N GLY A 2 35.49 -58.48 -27.79
CA GLY A 2 34.60 -58.13 -26.65
C GLY A 2 34.75 -56.74 -26.01
N LYS A 3 35.92 -56.07 -26.11
CA LYS A 3 36.12 -54.72 -25.52
C LYS A 3 35.36 -53.60 -26.24
N PHE A 4 35.04 -53.78 -27.53
CA PHE A 4 34.34 -52.76 -28.32
C PHE A 4 32.84 -52.66 -27.99
N MET A 5 32.22 -53.80 -27.65
CA MET A 5 30.78 -53.91 -27.41
C MET A 5 30.34 -53.38 -26.03
N VAL A 6 31.20 -53.53 -25.02
CA VAL A 6 30.95 -53.02 -23.65
C VAL A 6 31.03 -51.48 -23.63
N ASN A 7 31.99 -50.89 -24.33
CA ASN A 7 32.09 -49.43 -24.45
C ASN A 7 30.88 -48.81 -25.18
N THR A 8 30.28 -49.50 -26.16
CA THR A 8 29.09 -49.00 -26.88
C THR A 8 27.79 -49.07 -26.05
N LEU A 9 27.68 -50.05 -25.15
CA LEU A 9 26.53 -50.17 -24.24
C LEU A 9 26.59 -49.14 -23.10
N ILE A 10 27.77 -48.92 -22.52
CA ILE A 10 27.98 -47.91 -21.46
C ILE A 10 27.73 -46.50 -22.00
N THR A 11 28.21 -46.19 -23.20
CA THR A 11 28.00 -44.87 -23.84
C THR A 11 26.53 -44.60 -24.19
N LYS A 12 25.75 -45.61 -24.61
CA LYS A 12 24.30 -45.48 -24.82
C LYS A 12 23.52 -45.20 -23.51
N SER A 13 23.90 -45.86 -22.41
CA SER A 13 23.33 -45.61 -21.08
C SER A 13 23.65 -44.19 -20.57
N LEU A 14 24.91 -43.77 -20.74
CA LEU A 14 25.36 -42.44 -20.33
C LEU A 14 24.68 -41.32 -21.14
N THR A 15 24.56 -41.50 -22.46
CA THR A 15 23.90 -40.53 -23.35
C THR A 15 22.40 -40.43 -23.07
N SER A 16 21.72 -41.56 -22.83
CA SER A 16 20.31 -41.55 -22.41
C SER A 16 20.10 -40.84 -21.08
N THR A 17 20.99 -41.08 -20.10
CA THR A 17 20.92 -40.42 -18.79
C THR A 17 21.14 -38.92 -18.93
N LEU A 18 22.15 -38.50 -19.71
CA LEU A 18 22.42 -37.10 -19.98
C LEU A 18 21.22 -36.40 -20.64
N LEU A 19 20.58 -37.06 -21.62
CA LEU A 19 19.43 -36.52 -22.32
C LEU A 19 18.22 -36.35 -21.39
N THR A 20 17.95 -37.33 -20.51
CA THR A 20 16.88 -37.23 -19.51
C THR A 20 17.13 -36.11 -18.52
N VAL A 21 18.38 -35.94 -18.05
CA VAL A 21 18.76 -34.83 -17.16
C VAL A 21 18.61 -33.48 -17.88
N SER A 22 19.00 -33.39 -19.15
CA SER A 22 18.81 -32.17 -19.94
C SER A 22 17.34 -31.83 -20.15
N ILE A 23 16.48 -32.82 -20.43
CA ILE A 23 15.03 -32.61 -20.54
C ILE A 23 14.46 -32.15 -19.20
N LEU A 24 14.84 -32.79 -18.08
CA LEU A 24 14.38 -32.40 -16.76
C LEU A 24 14.81 -30.97 -16.41
N ALA A 25 16.06 -30.61 -16.71
CA ALA A 25 16.57 -29.26 -16.50
C ALA A 25 15.79 -28.22 -17.33
N LEU A 26 15.47 -28.52 -18.60
CA LEU A 26 14.67 -27.65 -19.45
C LEU A 26 13.24 -27.48 -18.92
N VAL A 27 12.62 -28.54 -18.41
CA VAL A 27 11.29 -28.47 -17.78
C VAL A 27 11.34 -27.60 -16.52
N VAL A 28 12.34 -27.79 -15.65
CA VAL A 28 12.51 -26.97 -14.43
C VAL A 28 12.73 -25.50 -14.78
N VAL A 29 13.59 -25.20 -15.75
CA VAL A 29 13.85 -23.83 -16.22
C VAL A 29 12.59 -23.21 -16.84
N GLY A 30 11.83 -23.97 -17.63
CA GLY A 30 10.57 -23.49 -18.22
C GLY A 30 9.51 -23.17 -17.17
N VAL A 31 9.34 -24.04 -16.17
CA VAL A 31 8.41 -23.81 -15.05
C VAL A 31 8.85 -22.60 -14.22
N ALA A 32 10.14 -22.50 -13.91
CA ALA A 32 10.67 -21.35 -13.17
C ALA A 32 10.46 -20.05 -13.94
N SER A 33 10.75 -20.03 -15.26
CA SER A 33 10.54 -18.85 -16.10
C SER A 33 9.09 -18.39 -16.11
N ASN A 34 8.14 -19.31 -16.34
CA ASN A 34 6.71 -19.00 -16.29
C ASN A 34 6.28 -18.49 -14.91
N TYR A 35 6.81 -19.09 -13.83
CA TYR A 35 6.51 -18.64 -12.47
C TYR A 35 7.02 -17.22 -12.21
N TYR A 36 8.25 -16.89 -12.64
CA TYR A 36 8.80 -15.54 -12.51
C TYR A 36 8.04 -14.51 -13.35
N GLU A 37 7.63 -14.87 -14.56
CA GLU A 37 6.84 -14.01 -15.44
C GLU A 37 5.44 -13.78 -14.86
N GLN A 38 4.83 -14.81 -14.26
CA GLN A 38 3.55 -14.67 -13.60
C GLN A 38 3.65 -13.78 -12.36
N ILE A 39 4.69 -13.93 -11.54
CA ILE A 39 4.93 -13.04 -10.39
C ILE A 39 5.12 -11.59 -10.83
N SER A 40 5.84 -11.33 -11.92
CA SER A 40 6.08 -9.96 -12.37
C SER A 40 4.79 -9.30 -12.87
N ILE A 41 3.93 -10.06 -13.56
CA ILE A 41 2.58 -9.62 -13.96
C ILE A 41 1.69 -9.41 -12.74
N ASP A 42 1.69 -10.34 -11.79
CA ASP A 42 0.86 -10.24 -10.57
C ASP A 42 1.28 -9.06 -9.70
N LYS A 43 2.59 -8.76 -9.60
CA LYS A 43 3.09 -7.58 -8.90
C LYS A 43 2.77 -6.26 -9.62
N SER A 44 2.54 -6.30 -10.93
CA SER A 44 2.20 -5.09 -11.71
C SER A 44 0.76 -4.61 -11.47
N LYS A 45 -0.11 -5.50 -10.97
CA LYS A 45 -1.53 -5.25 -10.72
C LYS A 45 -1.81 -5.06 -9.24
N LEU A 46 -2.96 -4.45 -8.96
CA LEU A 46 -3.47 -4.31 -7.60
C LEU A 46 -3.65 -5.71 -6.98
N PRO A 47 -3.27 -5.93 -5.70
CA PRO A 47 -3.44 -7.24 -5.08
C PRO A 47 -4.93 -7.61 -4.99
N SER A 48 -5.28 -8.87 -5.30
CA SER A 48 -6.68 -9.33 -5.27
C SER A 48 -7.35 -9.09 -3.92
N LYS A 49 -6.63 -9.25 -2.80
CA LYS A 49 -7.15 -8.96 -1.46
C LYS A 49 -7.60 -7.50 -1.28
N VAL A 50 -6.95 -6.56 -1.98
CA VAL A 50 -7.34 -5.15 -1.98
C VAL A 50 -8.53 -4.95 -2.89
N GLU A 51 -8.47 -5.49 -4.12
CA GLU A 51 -9.55 -5.42 -5.09
C GLU A 51 -10.86 -5.98 -4.52
N ASP A 52 -10.85 -7.18 -3.97
CA ASP A 52 -12.03 -7.87 -3.43
C ASP A 52 -12.51 -7.27 -2.10
N SER A 53 -11.76 -6.34 -1.51
CA SER A 53 -12.12 -5.74 -0.23
C SER A 53 -13.37 -4.86 -0.36
N THR A 54 -14.26 -4.96 0.64
CA THR A 54 -15.46 -4.11 0.69
C THR A 54 -15.13 -2.62 0.71
N GLY A 55 -14.00 -2.24 1.33
CA GLY A 55 -13.54 -0.86 1.37
C GLY A 55 -13.24 -0.31 -0.02
N PHE A 56 -12.47 -1.07 -0.81
CA PHE A 56 -12.10 -0.71 -2.18
C PHE A 56 -13.31 -0.70 -3.12
N GLN A 57 -14.14 -1.75 -3.08
CA GLN A 57 -15.32 -1.84 -3.94
C GLN A 57 -16.31 -0.69 -3.69
N ARG A 58 -16.54 -0.31 -2.44
CA ARG A 58 -17.35 0.87 -2.09
C ARG A 58 -16.73 2.16 -2.60
N TRP A 59 -15.41 2.29 -2.50
CA TRP A 59 -14.69 3.47 -3.00
C TRP A 59 -14.84 3.63 -4.51
N ILE A 60 -14.53 2.60 -5.28
CA ILE A 60 -14.70 2.59 -6.74
C ILE A 60 -16.15 2.88 -7.13
N THR A 61 -17.12 2.25 -6.46
CA THR A 61 -18.55 2.49 -6.71
C THR A 61 -18.92 3.96 -6.48
N ASN A 62 -18.41 4.59 -5.42
CA ASN A 62 -18.67 6.00 -5.14
C ASN A 62 -18.05 6.93 -6.19
N LEU A 63 -16.86 6.60 -6.69
CA LEU A 63 -16.24 7.34 -7.79
C LEU A 63 -17.06 7.19 -9.08
N LYS A 64 -17.49 5.97 -9.42
CA LYS A 64 -18.38 5.72 -10.57
C LYS A 64 -19.70 6.50 -10.46
N ASN A 65 -20.29 6.57 -9.27
CA ASN A 65 -21.50 7.37 -9.03
C ASN A 65 -21.28 8.88 -9.20
N LYS A 66 -20.04 9.36 -9.04
CA LYS A 66 -19.63 10.75 -9.33
C LYS A 66 -19.28 10.98 -10.81
N GLY A 67 -19.47 9.97 -11.68
CA GLY A 67 -19.17 10.05 -13.10
C GLY A 67 -17.70 9.79 -13.47
N VAL A 68 -16.91 9.22 -12.55
CA VAL A 68 -15.53 8.83 -12.83
C VAL A 68 -15.50 7.42 -13.42
N GLU A 69 -14.97 7.27 -14.63
CA GLU A 69 -14.73 5.97 -15.26
C GLU A 69 -13.44 5.34 -14.70
N ILE A 70 -13.56 4.48 -13.68
CA ILE A 70 -12.41 3.84 -13.04
C ILE A 70 -12.72 2.41 -12.58
N GLU A 71 -11.77 1.51 -12.77
CA GLU A 71 -11.82 0.10 -12.43
C GLU A 71 -10.51 -0.37 -11.79
N ALA A 72 -10.53 -1.52 -11.11
CA ALA A 72 -9.34 -2.10 -10.48
C ALA A 72 -8.21 -2.33 -11.50
N ASP A 73 -8.56 -2.79 -12.70
CA ASP A 73 -7.65 -3.00 -13.81
C ASP A 73 -7.03 -1.72 -14.38
N ASN A 74 -7.43 -0.52 -13.94
CA ASN A 74 -6.76 0.72 -14.33
C ASN A 74 -5.55 1.05 -13.45
N PHE A 75 -5.38 0.38 -12.31
CA PHE A 75 -4.28 0.63 -11.39
C PHE A 75 -3.04 -0.17 -11.77
N ARG A 76 -1.89 0.49 -11.80
CA ARG A 76 -0.58 -0.12 -12.08
C ARG A 76 0.39 0.18 -10.96
N PHE A 77 1.20 -0.82 -10.63
CA PHE A 77 2.31 -0.65 -9.70
C PHE A 77 3.24 0.46 -10.17
N VAL A 78 3.63 1.32 -9.25
CA VAL A 78 4.59 2.40 -9.51
C VAL A 78 5.85 2.19 -8.71
N GLU A 79 5.72 2.02 -7.40
CA GLU A 79 6.86 1.89 -6.50
C GLU A 79 6.51 1.20 -5.19
N GLU A 80 7.54 0.74 -4.50
CA GLU A 80 7.49 0.19 -3.16
C GLU A 80 8.55 0.91 -2.31
N ASN A 81 8.11 1.48 -1.19
CA ASN A 81 8.95 2.27 -0.29
C ASN A 81 8.86 1.72 1.13
N GLU A 82 9.84 2.02 1.97
CA GLU A 82 9.74 1.73 3.40
C GLU A 82 8.80 2.72 4.11
N ILE A 83 7.99 2.24 5.06
CA ILE A 83 7.06 3.11 5.81
C ILE A 83 7.82 3.84 6.92
N TYR A 84 8.59 3.09 7.71
CA TYR A 84 9.21 3.58 8.92
C TYR A 84 10.57 4.21 8.62
N ASN A 85 10.59 5.54 8.66
CA ASN A 85 11.81 6.29 8.94
C ASN A 85 11.88 6.52 10.46
N THR A 86 13.02 6.24 11.09
CA THR A 86 13.22 6.44 12.55
C THR A 86 12.96 7.87 13.02
N LYS A 87 12.95 8.85 12.11
CA LYS A 87 12.58 10.24 12.39
C LYS A 87 11.09 10.46 12.68
N TRP A 88 10.21 9.65 12.11
CA TRP A 88 8.76 9.90 12.06
C TRP A 88 7.92 8.78 12.69
N MET A 89 8.57 7.88 13.43
CA MET A 89 7.93 6.82 14.21
C MET A 89 8.32 6.95 15.68
N ARG A 90 7.32 6.85 16.56
CA ARG A 90 7.48 6.78 18.01
C ARG A 90 6.99 5.44 18.52
N VAL A 91 7.75 4.93 19.47
CA VAL A 91 7.54 3.63 20.09
C VAL A 91 7.51 3.85 21.58
N TYR A 92 6.39 3.51 22.20
CA TYR A 92 6.18 3.59 23.64
C TYR A 92 5.98 2.19 24.19
N SER A 93 6.41 1.94 25.42
CA SER A 93 6.12 0.67 26.09
C SER A 93 4.67 0.67 26.58
N ALA A 94 3.93 -0.39 26.27
CA ALA A 94 2.58 -0.64 26.79
C ALA A 94 2.59 -1.09 28.26
N ASP A 95 3.74 -1.49 28.80
CA ASP A 95 3.88 -1.85 30.21
C ASP A 95 3.91 -0.62 31.13
N ASN A 96 4.10 0.58 30.56
CA ASN A 96 3.99 1.82 31.32
C ASN A 96 2.49 2.15 31.56
N PRO A 97 2.01 2.16 32.81
CA PRO A 97 0.61 2.40 33.12
C PRO A 97 0.07 3.75 32.62
N GLU A 98 0.92 4.78 32.59
CA GLU A 98 0.52 6.10 32.08
C GLU A 98 0.30 6.06 30.57
N THR A 99 1.23 5.46 29.83
CA THR A 99 1.13 5.30 28.37
C THR A 99 -0.09 4.45 27.99
N GLU A 100 -0.30 3.34 28.68
CA GLU A 100 -1.45 2.45 28.46
C GLU A 100 -2.79 3.16 28.75
N SER A 101 -2.84 3.98 29.80
CA SER A 101 -4.03 4.78 30.12
C SER A 101 -4.32 5.81 29.03
N LYS A 102 -3.30 6.54 28.56
CA LYS A 102 -3.44 7.51 27.46
C LYS A 102 -3.87 6.82 26.16
N PHE A 103 -3.29 5.66 25.86
CA PHE A 103 -3.66 4.86 24.70
C PHE A 103 -5.16 4.50 24.70
N LYS A 104 -5.67 3.99 25.83
CA LYS A 104 -7.11 3.67 25.96
C LYS A 104 -8.01 4.89 25.78
N GLN A 105 -7.61 6.02 26.33
CA GLN A 105 -8.33 7.28 26.17
C GLN A 105 -8.39 7.71 24.70
N ILE A 106 -7.24 7.74 24.02
CA ILE A 106 -7.14 8.12 22.60
C ILE A 106 -7.99 7.18 21.74
N VAL A 107 -7.87 5.87 21.93
CA VAL A 107 -8.67 4.88 21.18
C VAL A 107 -10.17 5.14 21.37
N SER A 108 -10.62 5.37 22.61
CA SER A 108 -12.01 5.67 22.92
C SER A 108 -12.50 6.96 22.26
N GLU A 109 -11.70 8.02 22.30
CA GLU A 109 -12.07 9.32 21.73
C GLU A 109 -12.15 9.29 20.20
N TYR A 110 -11.34 8.47 19.55
CA TYR A 110 -11.28 8.40 18.09
C TYR A 110 -12.34 7.50 17.47
N GLN A 111 -13.01 6.64 18.26
CA GLN A 111 -14.06 5.74 17.77
C GLN A 111 -15.25 6.47 17.15
N GLU A 112 -15.59 7.65 17.67
CA GLU A 112 -16.73 8.44 17.20
C GLU A 112 -16.35 9.47 16.12
N ARG A 113 -15.05 9.60 15.82
CA ARG A 113 -14.56 10.59 14.87
C ARG A 113 -14.70 10.08 13.43
N SER A 114 -15.21 10.94 12.55
CA SER A 114 -15.22 10.69 11.11
C SER A 114 -13.80 10.63 10.55
N LYS A 115 -13.62 9.90 9.45
CA LYS A 115 -12.33 9.74 8.75
C LYS A 115 -11.20 9.14 9.62
N ILE A 116 -11.60 8.23 10.50
CA ILE A 116 -10.72 7.29 11.20
C ILE A 116 -11.08 5.89 10.73
N ALA A 117 -10.08 5.05 10.46
CA ALA A 117 -10.28 3.64 10.14
C ALA A 117 -9.68 2.79 11.25
N PHE A 118 -10.49 1.99 11.93
CA PHE A 118 -10.00 1.05 12.95
C PHE A 118 -9.64 -0.29 12.33
N SER A 119 -8.63 -0.94 12.89
CA SER A 119 -8.28 -2.32 12.57
C SER A 119 -9.34 -3.30 13.09
N PRO A 120 -9.41 -4.53 12.57
CA PRO A 120 -10.38 -5.53 13.03
C PRO A 120 -10.35 -5.79 14.54
N SER A 121 -9.17 -5.66 15.18
CA SER A 121 -9.01 -5.78 16.63
C SER A 121 -9.44 -4.56 17.43
N ASN A 122 -9.71 -3.42 16.78
CA ASN A 122 -9.93 -2.10 17.40
C ASN A 122 -8.78 -1.61 18.30
N ARG A 123 -7.59 -2.21 18.19
CA ARG A 123 -6.39 -1.80 18.96
C ARG A 123 -5.47 -0.88 18.17
N GLN A 124 -5.83 -0.58 16.93
CA GLN A 124 -5.06 0.24 16.02
C GLN A 124 -6.02 1.04 15.13
N PHE A 125 -5.61 2.22 14.71
CA PHE A 125 -6.35 3.00 13.75
C PHE A 125 -5.43 3.80 12.83
N VAL A 126 -6.02 4.22 11.71
CA VAL A 126 -5.44 5.12 10.74
C VAL A 126 -6.31 6.37 10.70
N ASP A 127 -5.69 7.51 10.99
CA ASP A 127 -6.31 8.83 10.92
C ASP A 127 -5.93 9.48 9.58
N TYR A 128 -6.95 9.73 8.75
CA TYR A 128 -6.83 10.31 7.43
C TYR A 128 -7.63 11.61 7.30
N ARG A 129 -7.91 12.28 8.41
CA ARG A 129 -8.53 13.62 8.42
C ARG A 129 -7.61 14.66 7.78
N GLN A 130 -8.18 15.80 7.39
CA GLN A 130 -7.46 16.94 6.82
C GLN A 130 -7.38 18.08 7.82
N GLU A 131 -6.74 17.83 8.94
CA GLU A 131 -6.58 18.81 10.02
C GLU A 131 -5.16 18.74 10.58
N LEU A 132 -4.67 19.88 11.08
CA LEU A 132 -3.44 19.92 11.85
C LEU A 132 -3.65 19.15 13.15
N ARG A 133 -2.76 18.21 13.44
CA ARG A 133 -2.87 17.33 14.61
C ARG A 133 -1.57 17.36 15.40
N ASN A 134 -1.67 17.39 16.72
CA ASN A 134 -0.52 17.20 17.60
C ASN A 134 -0.60 15.82 18.22
N SER A 135 0.54 15.17 18.47
CA SER A 135 0.56 13.94 19.25
C SER A 135 0.22 14.27 20.71
N GLU A 136 -0.75 13.55 21.28
CA GLU A 136 -1.08 13.66 22.71
C GLU A 136 -0.04 12.99 23.61
N LEU A 137 0.72 12.02 23.07
CA LEU A 137 1.81 11.39 23.79
C LEU A 137 3.07 12.28 23.76
N GLU A 138 3.27 13.06 22.69
CA GLU A 138 4.42 13.94 22.47
C GLU A 138 3.97 15.25 21.76
N PRO A 139 3.58 16.31 22.49
CA PRO A 139 3.00 17.54 21.91
C PRO A 139 3.90 18.30 20.93
N GLU A 140 5.20 18.01 20.93
CA GLU A 140 6.18 18.62 20.02
C GLU A 140 6.08 18.10 18.58
N ILE A 141 5.37 16.99 18.38
CA ILE A 141 5.18 16.37 17.06
C ILE A 141 3.82 16.80 16.52
N SER A 142 3.85 17.55 15.43
CA SER A 142 2.65 17.90 14.65
C SER A 142 2.63 17.15 13.32
N PHE A 143 1.42 16.80 12.90
CA PHE A 143 1.11 16.19 11.61
C PHE A 143 0.36 17.20 10.75
N ASP A 144 0.74 17.28 9.49
CA ASP A 144 0.12 18.19 8.55
C ASP A 144 -1.22 17.62 7.99
N PRO A 145 -2.11 18.46 7.45
CA PRO A 145 -3.39 18.01 6.88
C PRO A 145 -3.29 17.05 5.69
N ASN A 146 -2.13 17.02 5.03
CA ASN A 146 -1.75 16.19 3.90
C ASN A 146 -0.93 14.95 4.33
N GLU A 147 -1.09 14.52 5.58
CA GLU A 147 -0.42 13.35 6.14
C GLU A 147 -1.42 12.37 6.76
N ILE A 148 -1.08 11.09 6.66
CA ILE A 148 -1.77 9.96 7.29
C ILE A 148 -0.99 9.55 8.53
N ARG A 149 -1.71 9.47 9.65
CA ARG A 149 -1.18 9.00 10.93
C ARG A 149 -1.69 7.60 11.23
N TYR A 150 -0.77 6.72 11.58
CA TYR A 150 -1.07 5.43 12.18
C TYR A 150 -0.85 5.52 13.69
N PHE A 151 -1.78 4.97 14.46
CA PHE A 151 -1.67 4.85 15.91
C PHE A 151 -2.21 3.49 16.35
N GLY A 152 -1.44 2.73 17.12
CA GLY A 152 -1.92 1.42 17.54
C GLY A 152 -0.95 0.63 18.39
N GLN A 153 -1.50 -0.35 19.12
CA GLN A 153 -0.71 -1.26 19.94
C GLN A 153 -0.37 -2.55 19.17
N ARG A 154 0.91 -2.93 19.20
CA ARG A 154 1.45 -4.20 18.70
C ARG A 154 2.28 -4.82 19.82
N ASP A 155 1.86 -5.99 20.28
CA ASP A 155 2.47 -6.69 21.41
C ASP A 155 2.61 -5.77 22.66
N ASP A 156 3.84 -5.58 23.13
CA ASP A 156 4.24 -4.77 24.28
C ASP A 156 4.50 -3.30 23.93
N LYS A 157 4.19 -2.88 22.69
CA LYS A 157 4.51 -1.54 22.18
C LYS A 157 3.29 -0.81 21.67
N ILE A 158 3.23 0.48 21.94
CA ILE A 158 2.33 1.43 21.32
C ILE A 158 3.13 2.20 20.28
N LEU A 159 2.62 2.21 19.06
CA LEU A 159 3.25 2.81 17.90
C LEU A 159 2.45 4.01 17.45
N GLU A 160 3.16 5.08 17.14
CA GLU A 160 2.64 6.27 16.50
C GLU A 160 3.56 6.62 15.32
N ALA A 161 3.01 6.74 14.11
CA ALA A 161 3.83 6.98 12.93
C ALA A 161 3.10 7.80 11.87
N ARG A 162 3.87 8.61 11.15
CA ARG A 162 3.48 9.13 9.84
C ARG A 162 3.72 8.03 8.80
N VAL A 163 2.68 7.62 8.07
CA VAL A 163 2.76 6.47 7.15
C VAL A 163 2.64 6.84 5.67
N VAL A 164 1.91 7.91 5.39
CA VAL A 164 1.80 8.47 4.04
C VAL A 164 1.77 9.99 4.17
N ASP A 165 2.56 10.66 3.35
CA ASP A 165 2.58 12.09 3.19
C ASP A 165 2.46 12.41 1.70
N CYS A 166 1.93 13.59 1.40
CA CYS A 166 1.88 14.06 0.03
C CYS A 166 2.19 15.55 -0.02
N SER A 167 2.91 16.01 -1.05
CA SER A 167 3.32 17.41 -1.15
C SER A 167 2.14 18.37 -1.38
N ILE A 168 2.22 19.57 -0.80
CA ILE A 168 1.18 20.62 -0.94
C ILE A 168 0.96 20.99 -2.42
N GLY A 169 2.02 21.04 -3.24
CA GLY A 169 1.93 21.37 -4.67
C GLY A 169 1.12 20.34 -5.49
N SER A 170 0.95 19.13 -4.96
CA SER A 170 0.20 18.05 -5.60
C SER A 170 -1.31 18.14 -5.41
N ASN A 171 -1.83 19.13 -4.67
CA ASN A 171 -3.25 19.23 -4.30
C ASN A 171 -3.83 17.88 -3.92
N CYS A 172 -3.26 17.23 -2.92
CA CYS A 172 -3.70 15.90 -2.55
C CYS A 172 -4.79 15.89 -1.50
N TYR A 173 -5.61 14.86 -1.63
CA TYR A 173 -6.71 14.56 -0.74
C TYR A 173 -6.73 13.06 -0.49
N PHE A 174 -6.69 12.67 0.79
CA PHE A 174 -6.92 11.29 1.19
C PHE A 174 -8.42 11.07 1.36
N ASP A 175 -8.96 10.19 0.51
CA ASP A 175 -10.41 9.96 0.46
C ASP A 175 -10.87 8.95 1.49
N ARG A 176 -10.14 7.84 1.61
CA ARG A 176 -10.49 6.71 2.47
C ARG A 176 -9.25 6.01 2.98
N ALA A 177 -9.39 5.44 4.17
CA ALA A 177 -8.51 4.39 4.66
C ALA A 177 -9.37 3.22 5.17
N PHE A 178 -8.82 2.01 5.07
CA PHE A 178 -9.44 0.81 5.65
C PHE A 178 -8.41 -0.29 5.84
N PHE A 179 -8.57 -1.09 6.89
CA PHE A 179 -7.80 -2.31 7.08
C PHE A 179 -8.37 -3.43 6.19
N LEU A 180 -7.50 -4.34 5.75
CA LEU A 180 -7.99 -5.56 5.12
C LEU A 180 -8.73 -6.41 6.16
N PRO A 181 -9.86 -7.05 5.83
CA PRO A 181 -10.71 -7.75 6.82
C PRO A 181 -9.97 -8.78 7.67
N ASP A 182 -9.00 -9.47 7.05
CA ASP A 182 -8.25 -10.56 7.68
C ASP A 182 -6.88 -10.11 8.24
N SER A 183 -6.66 -8.80 8.41
CA SER A 183 -5.38 -8.27 8.86
C SER A 183 -5.52 -7.06 9.78
N ASN A 184 -4.73 -7.04 10.86
CA ASN A 184 -4.54 -5.85 11.69
C ASN A 184 -3.36 -5.00 11.22
N ASP A 185 -2.45 -5.58 10.42
CA ASP A 185 -1.18 -4.95 10.08
C ASP A 185 -1.12 -4.47 8.63
N VAL A 186 -2.16 -4.79 7.84
CA VAL A 186 -2.25 -4.38 6.44
C VAL A 186 -3.48 -3.51 6.23
N PHE A 187 -3.26 -2.29 5.76
CA PHE A 187 -4.32 -1.35 5.44
C PHE A 187 -4.06 -0.63 4.12
N VAL A 188 -5.12 -0.04 3.61
CA VAL A 188 -5.15 0.64 2.33
C VAL A 188 -5.54 2.09 2.55
N VAL A 189 -4.84 3.00 1.87
CA VAL A 189 -5.19 4.42 1.81
C VAL A 189 -5.39 4.80 0.35
N THR A 190 -6.49 5.48 0.05
CA THR A 190 -6.77 6.00 -1.29
C THR A 190 -6.52 7.50 -1.34
N GLU A 191 -5.75 7.94 -2.33
CA GLU A 191 -5.36 9.33 -2.55
C GLU A 191 -5.85 9.80 -3.91
N LEU A 192 -6.36 11.02 -3.97
CA LEU A 192 -6.44 11.80 -5.20
C LEU A 192 -5.30 12.81 -5.16
N SER A 193 -4.50 12.88 -6.23
CA SER A 193 -3.47 13.90 -6.36
C SER A 193 -3.32 14.33 -7.81
N ARG A 194 -2.72 15.49 -8.03
CA ARG A 194 -2.32 15.91 -9.36
C ARG A 194 -1.31 14.93 -9.96
N ASN A 195 -1.37 14.78 -11.28
CA ASN A 195 -0.37 14.04 -12.03
C ASN A 195 0.85 14.91 -12.31
N ILE A 196 1.61 15.22 -11.27
CA ILE A 196 2.90 15.91 -11.38
C ILE A 196 4.01 14.97 -10.92
N LEU A 197 5.23 15.18 -11.43
CA LEU A 197 6.39 14.47 -10.93
C LEU A 197 6.66 14.92 -9.49
N ASP A 198 6.78 13.97 -8.57
CA ASP A 198 7.01 14.24 -7.14
C ASP A 198 8.33 15.01 -6.90
N THR A 199 9.25 15.01 -7.87
CA THR A 199 10.52 15.75 -7.87
C THR A 199 10.41 17.21 -8.29
N ASP A 200 9.27 17.64 -8.84
CA ASP A 200 9.08 18.99 -9.33
C ASP A 200 8.45 19.90 -8.26
N ILE A 201 9.30 20.29 -7.31
CA ILE A 201 8.97 21.12 -6.12
C ILE A 201 8.45 22.52 -6.52
N ASN A 202 8.63 22.93 -7.79
CA ASN A 202 8.29 24.27 -8.26
C ASN A 202 6.93 24.35 -8.97
N ASN A 203 6.18 23.24 -9.08
CA ASN A 203 4.85 23.30 -9.66
C ASN A 203 3.88 24.02 -8.70
N PRO A 204 3.32 25.18 -9.09
CA PRO A 204 2.34 25.86 -8.25
C PRO A 204 1.11 24.96 -8.09
N PRO A 205 0.41 25.02 -6.93
CA PRO A 205 -0.87 24.35 -6.73
C PRO A 205 -1.83 24.61 -7.89
N CYS A 206 -2.61 23.61 -8.28
CA CYS A 206 -3.70 23.85 -9.21
C CYS A 206 -4.79 24.65 -8.50
N ASP A 207 -5.40 25.60 -9.19
CA ASP A 207 -6.60 26.26 -8.68
C ASP A 207 -7.72 25.22 -8.54
N LEU A 208 -8.35 25.16 -7.36
CA LEU A 208 -9.31 24.11 -7.00
C LEU A 208 -10.57 24.11 -7.88
N GLU A 209 -10.86 25.25 -8.51
CA GLU A 209 -11.99 25.47 -9.44
C GLU A 209 -11.60 25.22 -10.90
N LYS A 210 -10.32 24.99 -11.20
CA LYS A 210 -9.84 24.74 -12.56
C LYS A 210 -9.66 23.27 -12.83
N GLU A 211 -9.76 22.95 -14.11
CA GLU A 211 -9.46 21.62 -14.61
C GLU A 211 -7.95 21.41 -14.63
N CYS A 212 -7.51 20.31 -14.01
CA CYS A 212 -6.13 19.85 -14.01
C CYS A 212 -6.10 18.34 -14.21
N GLU A 213 -4.92 17.81 -14.52
CA GLU A 213 -4.72 16.38 -14.63
C GLU A 213 -4.45 15.77 -13.25
N TYR A 214 -5.26 14.77 -12.90
CA TYR A 214 -5.22 14.05 -11.62
C TYR A 214 -5.02 12.56 -11.86
N VAL A 215 -4.55 11.89 -10.81
CA VAL A 215 -4.47 10.43 -10.70
C VAL A 215 -5.07 10.01 -9.37
N PHE A 216 -5.68 8.83 -9.35
CA PHE A 216 -5.94 8.14 -8.10
C PHE A 216 -4.75 7.26 -7.75
N LYS A 217 -4.35 7.27 -6.48
CA LYS A 217 -3.37 6.35 -5.94
C LYS A 217 -4.01 5.45 -4.90
N VAL A 218 -3.58 4.19 -4.89
CA VAL A 218 -3.89 3.22 -3.85
C VAL A 218 -2.57 2.86 -3.19
N HIS A 219 -2.45 3.24 -1.92
CA HIS A 219 -1.34 2.85 -1.07
C HIS A 219 -1.74 1.60 -0.31
N VAL A 220 -0.96 0.53 -0.46
CA VAL A 220 -1.07 -0.68 0.34
C VAL A 220 0.06 -0.64 1.36
N ILE A 221 -0.29 -0.52 2.63
CA ILE A 221 0.64 -0.39 3.75
C ILE A 221 0.69 -1.73 4.47
N ASP A 222 1.88 -2.31 4.57
CA ASP A 222 2.16 -3.54 5.32
C ASP A 222 3.14 -3.25 6.46
N LEU A 223 2.60 -3.21 7.68
CA LEU A 223 3.37 -2.93 8.90
C LEU A 223 4.25 -4.11 9.36
N ILE A 224 4.03 -5.32 8.84
CA ILE A 224 4.87 -6.49 9.13
C ILE A 224 6.14 -6.40 8.29
N ASN A 225 5.98 -6.11 7.00
CA ASN A 225 7.09 -6.03 6.06
C ASN A 225 7.72 -4.64 5.97
N ASN A 226 7.22 -3.67 6.74
CA ASN A 226 7.63 -2.27 6.69
C ASN A 226 7.57 -1.70 5.26
N SER A 227 6.54 -2.02 4.49
CA SER A 227 6.46 -1.64 3.08
C SER A 227 5.18 -0.89 2.74
N ARG A 228 5.33 0.12 1.88
CA ARG A 228 4.26 0.90 1.26
C ARG A 228 4.35 0.69 -0.24
N THR A 229 3.40 -0.07 -0.78
CA THR A 229 3.27 -0.25 -2.22
C THR A 229 2.27 0.74 -2.80
N ILE A 230 2.65 1.44 -3.87
CA ILE A 230 1.83 2.47 -4.49
C ILE A 230 1.38 2.01 -5.88
N TYR A 231 0.08 2.03 -6.09
CA TYR A 231 -0.55 1.80 -7.39
C TYR A 231 -1.20 3.08 -7.88
N LYS A 232 -0.98 3.46 -9.14
CA LYS A 232 -1.58 4.67 -9.74
C LYS A 232 -2.54 4.31 -10.87
N SER A 233 -3.66 5.03 -10.97
CA SER A 233 -4.57 4.97 -12.11
C SER A 233 -3.96 5.64 -13.34
N GLN A 234 -4.64 5.52 -14.48
CA GLN A 234 -4.36 6.43 -15.60
C GLN A 234 -4.70 7.89 -15.21
N PRO A 235 -3.97 8.87 -15.77
CA PRO A 235 -4.30 10.28 -15.58
C PRO A 235 -5.65 10.65 -16.22
N PHE A 236 -6.36 11.60 -15.60
CA PHE A 236 -7.63 12.11 -16.10
C PHE A 236 -7.80 13.59 -15.74
N LEU A 237 -8.60 14.31 -16.53
CA LEU A 237 -8.90 15.72 -16.29
C LEU A 237 -10.08 15.87 -15.35
N ALA A 238 -9.94 16.72 -14.34
CA ALA A 238 -11.02 17.02 -13.41
C ALA A 238 -10.83 18.37 -12.71
N VAL A 239 -11.92 18.87 -12.13
CA VAL A 239 -11.93 19.99 -11.18
C VAL A 239 -11.90 19.40 -9.77
N PHE A 240 -10.91 19.78 -8.96
CA PHE A 240 -10.64 19.15 -7.66
C PHE A 240 -11.87 19.18 -6.72
N ASN A 241 -12.51 20.34 -6.61
CA ASN A 241 -13.67 20.53 -5.73
C ASN A 241 -14.88 19.67 -6.11
N LYS A 242 -14.96 19.17 -7.35
CA LYS A 242 -16.03 18.24 -7.76
C LYS A 242 -15.77 16.80 -7.32
N LEU A 243 -14.52 16.46 -7.01
CA LEU A 243 -14.11 15.11 -6.65
C LEU A 243 -14.05 14.91 -5.14
N GLN A 244 -13.63 15.94 -4.40
CA GLN A 244 -13.65 15.93 -2.95
C GLN A 244 -15.10 15.75 -2.46
N PRO A 245 -15.40 14.79 -1.55
CA PRO A 245 -16.69 14.76 -0.86
C PRO A 245 -16.90 16.10 -0.15
N GLU A 246 -18.12 16.63 -0.19
CA GLU A 246 -18.52 17.74 0.70
C GLU A 246 -18.17 17.32 2.15
N LEU A 247 -17.31 18.11 2.80
CA LEU A 247 -16.92 17.93 4.20
C LEU A 247 -18.08 18.31 5.13
#